data_AF-A0A1F8GUJ4-F1
#
_entry.id   AF-A0A1F8GUJ4-F1
#
_cell.length_a   1.000
_cell.length_b   1.000
_cell.length_c   1.000
_cell.angle_alpha   90.00
_cell.angle_beta   90.00
_cell.angle_gamma   90.00
#
_symmetry.space_group_name_H-M   'P 1'
#
loop_
_entity.id
_entity.type
_entity.pdbx_description
1 polymer ?
#
loop_
_entity_poly.entity_id
_entity_poly.type
_entity_poly.pdbx_seq_one_letter_code
_entity_poly.pdbx_strand_id
1 'polypeptide(L)' 'MTNFHENLRSKIDEFVHLVYSFTKKFPREEVYGITSQLRRAAISIALNYVEGYARTRNLVHSLRKK' A
#
# COMPACT_ATOMS: atom_id res chain seq x y z
N MET A 1 12.21 -17.17 -4.69
CA MET A 1 10.98 -16.56 -4.13
C MET A 1 11.18 -15.14 -3.58
N THR A 2 12.40 -14.59 -3.53
CA THR A 2 12.68 -13.21 -3.09
C THR A 2 12.16 -12.13 -4.05
N ASN A 3 12.14 -12.41 -5.36
CA ASN A 3 11.85 -11.43 -6.40
C ASN A 3 10.39 -10.91 -6.42
N PHE A 4 9.39 -11.75 -6.09
CA PHE A 4 7.97 -11.33 -6.19
C PHE A 4 7.58 -10.25 -5.17
N HIS A 5 7.92 -10.44 -3.89
CA HIS A 5 7.54 -9.51 -2.82
C HIS A 5 8.30 -8.18 -2.89
N GLU A 6 9.54 -8.21 -3.36
CA GLU A 6 10.34 -7.02 -3.65
C GLU A 6 9.74 -6.23 -4.82
N ASN A 7 9.43 -6.91 -5.93
CA ASN A 7 8.79 -6.29 -7.09
C ASN A 7 7.41 -5.72 -6.73
N LEU A 8 6.61 -6.46 -5.99
CA LEU A 8 5.28 -6.03 -5.57
C LEU A 8 5.35 -4.83 -4.62
N ARG A 9 6.29 -4.81 -3.67
CA ARG A 9 6.53 -3.61 -2.83
C ARG A 9 6.86 -2.39 -3.67
N SER A 10 7.78 -2.53 -4.63
CA SER A 10 8.17 -1.45 -5.53
C SER A 10 6.98 -0.93 -6.33
N LYS A 11 6.13 -1.82 -6.86
CA LYS A 11 4.93 -1.43 -7.62
C LYS A 11 3.88 -0.74 -6.77
N ILE A 12 3.68 -1.20 -5.53
CA ILE A 12 2.73 -0.57 -4.59
C ILE A 12 3.22 0.84 -4.23
N ASP A 13 4.51 1.01 -3.96
CA ASP A 13 5.12 2.31 -3.66
C ASP A 13 4.97 3.29 -4.84
N GLU A 14 5.34 2.83 -6.05
CA GLU A 14 5.18 3.60 -7.29
C GLU A 14 3.71 4.00 -7.52
N PHE A 15 2.77 3.08 -7.31
CA PHE A 15 1.35 3.34 -7.46
C PHE A 15 0.85 4.43 -6.50
N VAL A 16 1.25 4.39 -5.22
CA VAL A 16 0.89 5.42 -4.25
C VAL A 16 1.43 6.78 -4.69
N HIS A 17 2.70 6.85 -5.09
CA HIS A 17 3.31 8.08 -5.59
C HIS A 17 2.61 8.61 -6.85
N LEU A 18 2.21 7.74 -7.76
CA LEU A 18 1.45 8.09 -8.96
C LEU A 18 0.09 8.69 -8.60
N VAL A 19 -0.67 8.08 -7.69
CA VAL A 19 -1.97 8.60 -7.24
C VAL A 19 -1.82 9.99 -6.61
N TYR A 20 -0.82 10.19 -5.74
CA TYR A 20 -0.56 11.50 -5.15
C TYR A 20 -0.17 12.54 -6.22
N SER A 21 0.66 12.16 -7.18
CA SER A 21 1.12 13.04 -8.25
C SER A 21 0.01 13.41 -9.23
N PHE A 22 -0.87 12.46 -9.55
CA PHE A 22 -2.00 12.68 -10.43
C PHE A 22 -3.06 13.57 -9.78
N THR A 23 -3.44 13.25 -8.53
CA THR A 23 -4.46 14.02 -7.79
C THR A 23 -4.01 15.43 -7.40
N LYS A 24 -2.70 15.75 -7.44
CA LYS A 24 -2.22 17.14 -7.30
C LYS A 24 -2.74 18.09 -8.39
N LYS A 25 -3.16 17.55 -9.54
CA LYS A 25 -3.67 18.32 -10.68
C LYS A 25 -5.17 18.58 -10.61
N PHE A 26 -5.86 18.02 -9.61
CA PHE A 26 -7.30 18.19 -9.48
C PHE A 26 -7.66 19.60 -8.98
N PRO A 27 -8.88 20.08 -9.25
CA PRO A 27 -9.38 21.35 -8.70
C PRO A 27 -9.30 21.37 -7.16
N ARG A 28 -9.13 22.56 -6.57
CA ARG A 28 -8.98 22.69 -5.11
C ARG A 28 -10.24 22.26 -4.36
N GLU A 29 -11.39 22.37 -5.01
CA GLU A 29 -12.70 22.00 -4.49
C GLU A 29 -12.78 20.48 -4.24
N GLU A 30 -11.99 19.68 -4.96
CA GLU A 30 -11.97 18.22 -4.86
C GLU A 30 -11.03 17.66 -3.79
N VAL A 31 -10.32 18.53 -3.03
CA VAL A 31 -9.33 18.11 -2.02
C VAL A 31 -9.95 17.19 -0.98
N TYR A 32 -11.14 17.54 -0.47
CA TYR A 32 -11.88 16.72 0.50
C TYR A 32 -12.82 15.72 -0.17
N GLY A 33 -13.15 15.91 -1.44
CA GLY A 33 -13.93 15.00 -2.28
C GLY A 33 -13.09 13.85 -2.82
N ILE A 34 -13.02 13.73 -4.15
CA ILE A 34 -12.41 12.56 -4.80
C ILE A 34 -10.91 12.43 -4.50
N THR A 35 -10.20 13.54 -4.27
CA THR A 35 -8.76 13.52 -3.95
C THR A 35 -8.49 12.77 -2.66
N SER A 36 -9.25 13.05 -1.59
CA SER A 36 -9.08 12.40 -0.30
C SER A 36 -9.41 10.90 -0.39
N GLN A 37 -10.44 10.54 -1.15
CA GLN A 37 -10.88 9.15 -1.32
C GLN A 37 -9.82 8.33 -2.06
N LEU A 38 -9.30 8.82 -3.19
CA LEU A 38 -8.29 8.12 -3.98
C LEU A 38 -6.98 7.93 -3.20
N ARG A 39 -6.51 8.97 -2.50
CA ARG A 39 -5.29 8.89 -1.69
C ARG A 39 -5.42 7.89 -0.54
N ARG A 40 -6.55 7.89 0.17
CA ARG A 40 -6.81 6.90 1.24
C ARG A 40 -6.90 5.47 0.68
N ALA A 41 -7.56 5.28 -0.46
CA ALA A 41 -7.64 3.96 -1.11
C ALA A 41 -6.25 3.44 -1.49
N ALA A 42 -5.40 4.29 -2.08
CA ALA A 42 -4.02 3.91 -2.45
C ALA A 42 -3.18 3.51 -1.23
N ILE A 43 -3.23 4.30 -0.15
CA ILE A 43 -2.53 3.98 1.11
C ILE A 43 -3.08 2.69 1.74
N SER A 44 -4.39 2.46 1.68
CA SER A 44 -5.01 1.23 2.19
C SER A 44 -4.43 -0.04 1.54
N ILE A 45 -4.15 0.00 0.23
CA ILE A 45 -3.50 -1.12 -0.47
C ILE A 45 -2.12 -1.43 0.14
N ALA A 46 -1.30 -0.41 0.36
CA ALA A 46 0.02 -0.58 0.97
C ALA A 46 -0.06 -1.13 2.41
N LEU A 47 -0.97 -0.59 3.22
CA LEU A 47 -1.16 -1.02 4.61
C LEU A 47 -1.64 -2.48 4.69
N ASN A 48 -2.63 -2.86 3.89
CA ASN A 48 -3.14 -4.24 3.86
C ASN A 48 -2.04 -5.24 3.44
N TYR A 49 -1.20 -4.86 2.47
CA TYR A 49 -0.06 -5.68 2.07
C TYR A 49 0.96 -5.85 3.21
N VAL A 50 1.37 -4.75 3.86
CA VAL A 50 2.35 -4.79 4.96
C VAL A 50 1.83 -5.62 6.13
N GLU A 51 0.56 -5.43 6.50
CA GLU A 51 -0.09 -6.16 7.59
C GLU A 51 -0.20 -7.66 7.28
N GLY A 52 -0.64 -8.01 6.06
CA GLY A 52 -0.68 -9.39 5.58
C GLY A 52 0.70 -10.06 5.58
N TYR A 53 1.71 -9.36 5.06
CA TYR A 53 3.09 -9.85 5.02
C TYR A 53 3.69 -10.05 6.42
N ALA A 54 3.41 -9.16 7.36
CA ALA A 54 3.85 -9.27 8.75
C ALA A 54 3.20 -10.46 9.48
N ARG A 55 1.91 -10.72 9.24
CA ARG A 55 1.17 -11.87 9.81
C ARG A 55 1.81 -13.20 9.44
N THR A 56 2.19 -13.40 8.18
CA THR A 56 2.83 -14.65 7.72
C THR A 56 4.15 -14.91 8.48
N ARG A 57 4.94 -13.88 8.76
CA ARG A 57 6.21 -14.04 9.48
C ARG A 57 6.02 -14.42 10.95
N ASN A 58 5.01 -13.85 11.62
CA ASN A 58 4.74 -14.12 13.04
C ASN A 58 4.15 -15.52 13.27
N LEU A 59 3.22 -15.97 12.42
CA LEU A 59 2.67 -17.32 12.46
C LEU A 59 3.75 -18.39 12.23
N VAL A 60 4.68 -18.16 11.30
CA VAL A 60 5.82 -19.07 11.09
C VAL A 60 6.72 -19.10 12.32
N HIS A 61 6.93 -17.97 13.01
CA HIS A 61 7.74 -17.93 14.22
C HIS A 61 7.09 -18.65 15.41
N SER A 62 5.76 -18.56 15.55
CA SER A 62 5.04 -19.25 16.63
C SER A 62 4.89 -20.76 16.38
N LEU A 63 4.71 -21.18 15.12
CA LEU A 63 4.66 -22.60 14.74
C LEU A 63 6.04 -23.28 14.83
N ARG A 64 7.15 -22.54 14.76
CA ARG A 64 8.52 -23.09 14.89
C ARG A 64 9.01 -23.22 16.34
N LYS A 65 8.25 -22.70 17.32
CA LYS A 65 8.57 -22.80 18.77
C LYS A 65 7.72 -23.85 19.51
N LYS A 66 6.91 -24.62 18.79
CA LYS A 66 6.15 -25.76 19.30
C LYS A 66 6.76 -27.04 18.73
#